data_AF-J0Q0L3-F1
#
_entry.id   AF-J0Q0L3-F1
#
_cell.length_a   1.000
_cell.length_b   1.000
_cell.length_c   1.000
_cell.angle_alpha   90.00
_cell.angle_beta   90.00
_cell.angle_gamma   90.00
#
_symmetry.space_group_name_H-M   'P 1'
#
loop_
_entity.id
_entity.type
_entity.pdbx_description
1 polymer ?
#
loop_
_entity_poly.entity_id
_entity_poly.type
_entity_poly.pdbx_seq_one_letter_code
_entity_poly.pdbx_strand_id
1 'polypeptide(L)'
;MNQKKKLSNSFHTFLGGTLGSVTLKLLILSFLVGIVMNFLGWTPGSFIQKMIKFFKSLWETGFITLANLSYVTMMGAIIVVPIFLILRLIHKK
;
A
#
# COMPACT_ATOMS: atom_id res chain seq x y z
N MET A 1 9.98 -6.83 47.21
CA MET A 1 9.26 -5.59 46.84
C MET A 1 10.02 -4.80 45.74
N ASN A 2 10.46 -5.44 44.65
CA ASN A 2 11.47 -4.88 43.73
C ASN A 2 10.98 -4.51 42.32
N GLN A 3 9.67 -4.53 42.07
CA GLN A 3 9.10 -4.29 40.73
C GLN A 3 8.80 -2.80 40.44
N LYS A 4 8.70 -1.94 41.47
CA LYS A 4 8.23 -0.56 41.27
C LYS A 4 9.27 0.42 40.70
N LYS A 5 10.58 0.17 40.86
CA LYS A 5 11.63 1.06 40.34
C LYS A 5 11.96 0.87 38.85
N LYS A 6 11.58 -0.26 38.24
CA LYS A 6 11.87 -0.50 36.82
C LYS A 6 10.88 0.20 35.88
N LEU A 7 9.65 0.47 36.36
CA LEU A 7 8.63 1.18 35.59
C LEU A 7 8.98 2.66 35.40
N SER A 8 9.38 3.36 36.48
CA SER A 8 9.65 4.81 36.45
C SER A 8 10.81 5.21 35.54
N ASN A 9 11.86 4.39 35.45
CA ASN A 9 13.03 4.70 34.62
C ASN A 9 12.77 4.48 33.11
N SER A 10 11.78 3.65 32.74
CA SER A 10 11.39 3.49 31.34
C SER A 10 10.65 4.74 30.85
N PHE A 11 9.69 5.27 31.63
CA PHE A 11 8.96 6.48 31.26
C PHE A 11 9.86 7.72 31.12
N HIS A 12 10.91 7.86 31.94
CA HIS A 12 11.87 8.96 31.79
C HIS A 12 12.74 8.84 30.53
N THR A 13 13.04 7.62 30.06
CA THR A 13 13.76 7.40 28.79
C THR A 13 12.85 7.62 27.58
N PHE A 14 11.57 7.27 27.70
CA PHE A 14 10.54 7.59 26.70
C PHE A 14 10.28 9.11 26.62
N LEU A 15 10.14 9.82 27.75
CA LEU A 15 9.90 11.27 27.74
C LEU A 15 11.17 12.11 27.44
N GLY A 16 12.37 11.59 27.71
CA GLY A 16 13.60 12.38 27.69
C GLY A 16 14.54 12.19 26.49
N GLY A 17 14.57 11.02 25.86
CA GLY A 17 15.61 10.71 24.85
C GLY A 17 15.09 10.45 23.43
N THR A 18 14.05 9.63 23.32
CA THR A 18 13.69 9.02 22.02
C THR A 18 12.36 9.52 21.48
N LEU A 19 11.33 9.70 22.31
CA LEU A 19 10.00 10.08 21.83
C LEU A 19 9.96 11.57 21.44
N GLY A 20 10.58 12.46 22.22
CA GLY A 20 10.65 13.90 21.90
C GLY A 20 11.38 14.19 20.59
N SER A 21 12.51 13.51 20.35
CA SER A 21 13.29 13.64 19.12
C SER A 21 12.53 13.11 17.88
N VAL A 22 11.74 12.04 18.03
CA VAL A 22 10.90 11.50 16.95
C VAL A 22 9.72 12.43 16.68
N THR A 23 9.05 12.95 17.72
CA THR A 23 7.96 13.92 17.55
C THR A 23 8.44 15.17 16.83
N LEU A 24 9.62 15.71 17.18
CA LEU A 24 10.17 16.88 16.51
C LEU A 24 10.54 16.57 15.05
N LYS A 25 11.17 15.42 14.78
CA LYS A 25 11.47 14.97 13.40
C LYS A 25 10.20 14.79 12.57
N LEU A 26 9.15 14.17 13.13
CA LEU A 26 7.85 13.99 12.46
C LEU A 26 7.15 15.33 12.22
N LEU A 27 7.23 16.26 13.17
CA LEU A 27 6.65 17.59 13.04
C LEU A 27 7.33 18.36 11.90
N ILE A 28 8.66 18.36 11.88
CA ILE A 28 9.46 19.00 10.83
C ILE A 28 9.16 18.35 9.47
N LEU A 29 9.13 17.02 9.41
CA LEU A 29 8.88 16.30 8.17
C LEU A 29 7.46 16.53 7.65
N SER A 30 6.45 16.53 8.53
CA SER A 30 5.06 16.85 8.19
C SER A 30 4.92 18.28 7.69
N PHE A 31 5.60 19.23 8.33
CA PHE A 31 5.64 20.63 7.89
C PHE A 31 6.30 20.78 6.52
N LEU A 32 7.43 20.11 6.30
CA LEU A 32 8.14 20.11 5.02
C LEU A 32 7.28 19.49 3.91
N VAL A 33 6.60 18.37 4.17
CA VAL A 33 5.68 17.75 3.23
C VAL A 33 4.50 18.67 2.94
N GLY A 34 3.95 19.37 3.94
CA GLY A 34 2.90 20.38 3.75
C GLY A 34 3.34 21.52 2.84
N ILE A 35 4.57 22.01 3.02
CA ILE A 35 5.19 23.02 2.15
C ILE A 35 5.33 22.48 0.72
N VAL A 36 5.91 21.29 0.53
CA VAL A 36 6.08 20.67 -0.79
C VAL A 36 4.74 20.49 -1.50
N MET A 37 3.70 20.06 -0.77
CA MET A 37 2.37 19.88 -1.32
C MET A 37 1.75 21.21 -1.79
N ASN A 38 1.97 22.30 -1.02
CA ASN A 38 1.58 23.65 -1.42
C ASN A 38 2.38 24.15 -2.63
N PHE A 39 3.68 23.87 -2.72
CA PHE A 39 4.51 24.21 -3.87
C PHE A 39 4.06 23.49 -5.16
N LEU A 40 3.59 22.25 -5.05
CA LEU A 40 3.01 21.50 -6.16
C LEU A 40 1.57 21.94 -6.51
N GLY A 41 1.00 22.91 -5.77
CA GLY A 41 -0.37 23.40 -5.96
C GLY A 41 -1.44 22.37 -5.56
N TRP A 42 -1.08 21.35 -4.79
CA TRP A 42 -1.99 20.30 -4.35
C TRP A 42 -2.48 20.63 -2.94
N THR A 43 -3.77 20.91 -2.78
CA THR A 43 -4.37 21.13 -1.45
C THR A 43 -4.48 19.78 -0.72
N PRO A 44 -4.24 19.69 0.61
CA PRO A 44 -4.30 18.43 1.37
C PRO A 44 -5.58 17.62 1.13
N GLY A 45 -6.72 18.31 1.06
CA GLY A 45 -8.01 17.66 0.79
C GLY A 45 -8.09 17.04 -0.61
N SER A 46 -7.45 17.64 -1.62
CA SER A 46 -7.49 17.16 -3.00
C SER A 46 -6.66 15.88 -3.21
N PHE A 47 -5.54 15.72 -2.51
CA PHE A 47 -4.71 14.51 -2.59
C PHE A 47 -5.44 13.30 -2.02
N ILE A 48 -6.05 13.45 -0.85
CA ILE A 48 -6.84 12.41 -0.20
C ILE A 48 -8.06 12.04 -1.06
N GLN A 49 -8.78 13.04 -1.58
CA GLN A 49 -9.93 12.78 -2.46
C GLN A 49 -9.52 12.08 -3.77
N LYS A 50 -8.38 12.45 -4.37
CA LYS A 50 -7.84 11.76 -5.56
C LYS A 50 -7.48 10.31 -5.24
N MET A 51 -6.85 10.04 -4.10
CA MET A 51 -6.54 8.68 -3.66
C MET A 51 -7.80 7.83 -3.47
N ILE A 52 -8.81 8.36 -2.76
CA ILE A 52 -10.09 7.66 -2.56
C ILE A 52 -10.79 7.41 -3.90
N LYS A 53 -10.86 8.42 -4.78
CA LYS A 53 -11.47 8.27 -6.10
C LYS A 53 -10.70 7.28 -6.98
N PHE A 54 -9.37 7.27 -6.91
CA PHE A 54 -8.53 6.32 -7.62
C PHE A 54 -8.80 4.89 -7.16
N PHE A 55 -8.80 4.63 -5.85
CA PHE A 55 -9.14 3.32 -5.30
C PHE A 55 -10.56 2.89 -5.65
N LYS A 56 -11.54 3.80 -5.57
CA LYS A 56 -12.93 3.51 -5.94
C LYS A 56 -13.06 3.17 -7.43
N SER A 57 -12.42 3.96 -8.29
CA SER A 57 -12.38 3.72 -9.73
C SER A 57 -11.67 2.42 -10.08
N LEU A 58 -10.58 2.08 -9.39
CA LEU A 58 -9.87 0.81 -9.55
C LEU A 58 -10.72 -0.36 -9.08
N TRP A 59 -11.50 -0.22 -8.02
CA TRP A 59 -12.38 -1.29 -7.55
C TRP A 59 -13.53 -1.51 -8.53
N GLU A 60 -14.24 -0.46 -8.93
CA GLU A 60 -15.36 -0.55 -9.88
C GLU A 60 -14.88 -1.05 -11.25
N THR A 61 -13.83 -0.44 -11.81
CA THR A 61 -13.31 -0.81 -13.14
C THR A 61 -12.54 -2.11 -13.11
N GLY A 62 -11.74 -2.33 -12.06
CA GLY A 62 -10.89 -3.50 -11.91
C GLY A 62 -11.72 -4.77 -11.71
N PHE A 63 -12.76 -4.76 -10.88
CA PHE A 63 -13.64 -5.94 -10.73
C PHE A 63 -14.45 -6.23 -12.00
N ILE A 64 -14.96 -5.21 -12.70
CA ILE A 64 -15.67 -5.40 -13.99
C ILE A 64 -14.72 -5.96 -15.05
N THR A 65 -13.51 -5.40 -15.14
CA THR A 65 -12.50 -5.88 -16.08
C THR A 65 -12.04 -7.28 -15.70
N LEU A 66 -11.82 -7.58 -14.42
CA LEU A 66 -11.43 -8.91 -13.96
C LEU A 66 -12.52 -9.97 -14.24
N ALA A 67 -13.79 -9.60 -14.14
CA ALA A 67 -14.91 -10.43 -14.58
C ALA A 67 -14.87 -10.72 -16.09
N ASN A 68 -14.60 -9.71 -16.93
CA ASN A 68 -14.44 -9.89 -18.37
C ASN A 68 -13.12 -10.59 -18.75
N LEU A 69 -12.07 -10.42 -17.96
CA LEU A 69 -10.81 -11.14 -18.11
C LEU A 69 -11.02 -12.64 -17.91
N SER A 70 -12.01 -13.07 -17.12
CA SER A 70 -12.35 -14.50 -17.06
C SER A 70 -12.88 -15.03 -18.40
N TYR A 71 -13.69 -14.25 -19.13
CA TYR A 71 -14.14 -14.60 -20.48
C TYR A 71 -12.98 -14.61 -21.49
N VAL A 72 -12.13 -13.58 -21.48
CA VAL A 72 -10.94 -13.51 -22.36
C VAL A 72 -9.92 -14.61 -22.01
N THR A 73 -9.75 -14.92 -20.72
CA THR A 73 -8.92 -16.03 -20.24
C THR A 73 -9.50 -17.36 -20.65
N MET A 74 -10.82 -17.56 -20.60
CA MET A 74 -11.48 -18.77 -21.12
C MET A 74 -11.31 -18.89 -22.63
N MET A 75 -11.47 -17.80 -23.39
CA MET A 75 -11.24 -17.78 -24.83
C MET A 75 -9.78 -18.10 -25.20
N GLY A 76 -8.82 -17.50 -24.49
CA GLY A 76 -7.40 -17.83 -24.63
C GLY A 76 -7.07 -19.25 -24.18
N ALA A 77 -7.70 -19.72 -23.09
CA ALA A 77 -7.53 -21.07 -22.58
C ALA A 77 -8.00 -22.13 -23.58
N ILE A 78 -9.05 -21.86 -24.37
CA ILE A 78 -9.47 -22.76 -25.46
C ILE A 78 -8.32 -23.02 -26.45
N ILE A 79 -7.43 -22.06 -26.67
CA ILE A 79 -6.29 -22.18 -27.60
C ILE A 79 -5.04 -22.71 -26.88
N VAL A 80 -4.74 -22.17 -25.70
CA VAL A 80 -3.52 -22.51 -24.95
C VAL A 80 -3.59 -23.91 -24.35
N VAL A 81 -4.76 -24.36 -23.86
CA VAL A 81 -4.91 -25.68 -23.23
C VAL A 81 -4.60 -26.82 -24.22
N PRO A 82 -5.13 -26.85 -25.46
CA PRO A 82 -4.76 -27.84 -26.46
C PRO A 82 -3.28 -27.78 -26.84
N ILE A 83 -2.74 -26.58 -27.07
CA ILE A 83 -1.32 -26.40 -27.42
C ILE A 83 -0.43 -26.94 -26.30
N PHE A 84 -0.74 -26.60 -25.05
CA PHE A 84 -0.04 -27.10 -23.88
C PHE A 84 -0.14 -28.62 -23.75
N LEU A 85 -1.32 -29.21 -23.99
CA LEU A 85 -1.51 -30.66 -23.96
C LEU A 85 -0.66 -31.37 -25.02
N ILE A 86 -0.64 -30.86 -26.24
CA ILE A 86 0.14 -31.42 -27.35
C ILE A 86 1.64 -31.32 -27.03
N LEU A 87 2.12 -30.12 -26.65
CA LEU A 87 3.52 -29.92 -26.26
C LEU A 87 3.90 -30.83 -25.09
N ARG A 88 3.04 -30.97 -24.09
CA ARG A 88 3.28 -31.82 -22.93
C ARG A 88 3.31 -33.31 -23.27
N LEU A 89 2.48 -33.77 -24.20
CA LEU A 89 2.49 -35.15 -24.68
C LEU A 89 3.77 -35.46 -25.46
N ILE A 90 4.23 -34.51 -26.29
CA ILE A 90 5.48 -34.64 -27.06
C ILE A 90 6.70 -34.62 -26.14
N HIS A 91 6.69 -33.77 -25.11
CA HIS A 91 7.79 -33.65 -24.15
C HIS A 91 7.85 -34.81 -23.14
N LYS A 92 6.76 -35.56 -22.95
CA LYS A 92 6.70 -36.72 -22.05
C LYS A 92 7.06 -38.02 -22.79
N LYS A 93 8.17 -37.99 -23.53
CA LYS A 93 8.88 -39.15 -24.07
C LYS A 93 10.35 -39.04 -23.66
#